data_AF-S9W4D6-F1
#
_entry.id   AF-S9W4D6-F1
#
_cell.length_a   1.000
_cell.length_b   1.000
_cell.length_c   1.000
_cell.angle_alpha   90.00
_cell.angle_beta   90.00
_cell.angle_gamma   90.00
#
_symmetry.space_group_name_H-M   'P 1'
#
loop_
_entity.id
_entity.type
_entity.pdbx_description
1 polymer ?
#
loop_
_entity_poly.entity_id
_entity_poly.type
_entity_poly.pdbx_seq_one_letter_code
_entity_poly.pdbx_strand_id
1 'polypeptide(L)'
;MASNDDDSSLPKVMLDSIQDYSYVKSVFRHAVQKNLEIHLPEQASRETGKGKEDHLRVRVKEMLNELIESTFMTVQDNIMINGFDAKTALQDPKNSDQIEPFDLALRSKVQQLFNDVEDAQVRVAKYRKYVPVQYESAFSNSLNEQLTALQKIKDSPTVDESNPVNDFQENDGPPIDVDRYEQTIAKIAFLKKNIPKVTAQLEKTL
;
A
#
# COMPACT_ATOMS: atom_id res chain seq x y z
N MET A 1 38.46 -12.81 -16.25
CA MET A 1 37.85 -13.80 -15.34
C MET A 1 36.39 -13.42 -15.25
N ALA A 2 35.53 -14.22 -15.87
CA ALA A 2 34.13 -13.90 -16.09
C ALA A 2 33.34 -13.91 -14.78
N SER A 3 32.59 -12.84 -14.57
CA SER A 3 31.56 -12.67 -13.55
C SER A 3 30.45 -13.70 -13.77
N ASN A 4 30.27 -14.58 -12.81
CA ASN A 4 29.32 -15.69 -12.82
C ASN A 4 28.10 -15.37 -11.94
N ASP A 5 27.53 -14.17 -12.08
CA ASP A 5 26.44 -13.64 -11.23
C ASP A 5 25.07 -13.59 -11.93
N ASP A 6 24.89 -14.22 -13.09
CA ASP A 6 23.64 -14.15 -13.87
C ASP A 6 22.74 -15.40 -13.80
N ASP A 7 23.11 -16.44 -13.03
CA ASP A 7 22.25 -17.63 -12.82
C ASP A 7 21.10 -17.39 -11.81
N SER A 8 21.00 -16.18 -11.25
CA SER A 8 19.98 -15.77 -10.26
C SER A 8 18.74 -15.09 -10.87
N SER A 9 18.57 -15.15 -12.19
CA SER A 9 17.47 -14.43 -12.88
C SER A 9 16.16 -15.21 -12.97
N LEU A 10 16.17 -16.51 -12.67
CA LEU A 10 14.96 -17.33 -12.69
C LEU A 10 14.25 -17.30 -11.33
N PRO A 11 12.95 -17.01 -11.29
CA PRO A 11 12.19 -17.05 -10.04
C PRO A 11 12.16 -18.48 -9.51
N LYS A 12 12.78 -18.70 -8.34
CA LYS A 12 12.66 -19.96 -7.62
C LYS A 12 11.23 -20.14 -7.11
N VAL A 13 10.76 -21.39 -7.07
CA VAL A 13 9.44 -21.73 -6.56
C VAL A 13 9.49 -21.68 -5.03
N MET A 14 8.61 -20.90 -4.42
CA MET A 14 8.49 -20.79 -2.97
C MET A 14 7.49 -21.84 -2.46
N LEU A 15 7.89 -22.61 -1.45
CA LEU A 15 7.02 -23.49 -0.68
C LEU A 15 6.93 -22.97 0.75
N ASP A 16 5.75 -23.12 1.35
CA ASP A 16 5.44 -22.63 2.68
C ASP A 16 5.88 -23.63 3.77
N SER A 17 5.96 -24.92 3.44
CA SER A 17 6.43 -25.95 4.36
C SER A 17 7.15 -27.11 3.67
N ILE A 18 7.99 -27.82 4.43
CA ILE A 18 8.54 -29.13 4.02
C ILE A 18 7.42 -30.13 3.76
N GLN A 19 6.28 -29.99 4.46
CA GLN A 19 5.13 -30.85 4.24
C GLN A 19 4.55 -30.68 2.83
N ASP A 20 4.63 -29.49 2.25
CA ASP A 20 4.17 -29.27 0.88
C ASP A 20 5.09 -29.96 -0.12
N TYR A 21 6.40 -29.92 0.12
CA TYR A 21 7.37 -30.66 -0.69
C TYR A 21 7.11 -32.17 -0.63
N SER A 22 6.88 -32.72 0.56
CA SER A 22 6.58 -34.15 0.74
C SER A 22 5.22 -34.51 0.12
N TYR A 23 4.23 -33.62 0.23
CA TYR A 23 2.92 -33.76 -0.37
C TYR A 23 3.00 -33.82 -1.89
N VAL A 24 3.68 -32.86 -2.54
CA VAL A 24 3.87 -32.83 -4.00
C VAL A 24 4.56 -34.10 -4.48
N LYS A 25 5.60 -34.56 -3.77
CA LYS A 25 6.27 -35.85 -4.07
C LYS A 25 5.31 -37.03 -3.96
N SER A 26 4.46 -37.05 -2.94
CA SER A 26 3.46 -38.12 -2.75
C SER A 26 2.39 -38.10 -3.85
N VAL A 27 1.89 -36.94 -4.24
CA VAL A 27 0.88 -36.78 -5.30
C VAL A 27 1.45 -37.23 -6.64
N PHE A 28 2.67 -36.80 -6.96
CA PHE A 28 3.35 -37.24 -8.18
C PHE A 28 3.54 -38.76 -8.21
N ARG A 29 3.99 -39.34 -7.08
CA ARG A 29 4.14 -40.79 -6.94
C ARG A 29 2.82 -41.54 -7.14
N HIS A 30 1.72 -41.04 -6.58
CA HIS A 30 0.39 -41.63 -6.76
C HIS A 30 -0.08 -41.53 -8.21
N ALA A 31 0.17 -40.40 -8.89
CA ALA A 31 -0.19 -40.23 -10.30
C ALA A 31 0.59 -41.22 -11.20
N VAL A 32 1.89 -41.38 -10.96
CA VAL A 32 2.74 -42.34 -11.66
C VAL A 32 2.28 -43.77 -11.42
N GLN A 33 1.96 -44.12 -10.16
CA GLN A 33 1.48 -45.44 -9.80
C GLN A 33 0.12 -45.75 -10.45
N LYS A 34 -0.80 -44.79 -10.46
CA LYS A 34 -2.09 -44.91 -11.14
C LYS A 34 -1.92 -45.10 -12.65
N ASN A 35 -1.00 -44.37 -13.28
CA ASN A 35 -0.68 -44.55 -14.70
C ASN A 35 -0.07 -45.93 -14.97
N LEU A 36 0.81 -46.41 -14.09
CA LEU A 36 1.37 -47.76 -14.19
C LEU A 36 0.28 -48.83 -14.09
N GLU A 37 -0.69 -48.66 -13.20
CA GLU A 37 -1.81 -49.59 -13.04
C GLU A 37 -2.73 -49.64 -14.27
N ILE A 38 -2.94 -48.50 -14.95
CA ILE A 38 -3.74 -48.43 -16.18
C ILE A 38 -3.03 -49.18 -17.32
N HIS A 39 -1.72 -48.98 -17.48
CA HIS A 39 -0.99 -49.51 -18.63
C HIS A 39 -0.45 -50.94 -18.41
N LEU A 40 -0.11 -51.30 -17.18
CA LEU A 40 0.36 -52.64 -16.80
C LEU A 40 -0.45 -53.13 -15.59
N PRO A 41 -1.72 -53.52 -15.74
CA PRO A 41 -2.56 -53.96 -14.64
C PRO A 41 -2.04 -55.24 -13.99
N GLU A 42 -2.18 -55.35 -12.68
CA GLU A 42 -1.60 -56.46 -11.89
C GLU A 42 -2.21 -57.82 -12.25
N GLN A 43 -3.46 -57.81 -12.71
CA GLN A 43 -4.19 -59.00 -13.14
C GLN A 43 -3.60 -59.59 -14.43
N ALA A 44 -3.32 -58.76 -15.43
CA ALA A 44 -2.69 -59.20 -16.69
C ALA A 44 -1.27 -59.75 -16.48
N SER A 45 -0.54 -59.13 -15.54
CA SER A 45 0.79 -59.59 -15.12
C SER A 45 0.75 -60.97 -14.42
N ARG A 46 -0.27 -61.24 -13.60
CA ARG A 46 -0.38 -62.52 -12.86
C ARG A 46 -0.86 -63.69 -13.73
N GLU A 47 -1.71 -63.43 -14.71
CA GLU A 47 -2.18 -64.44 -15.66
C GLU A 47 -1.04 -64.91 -16.58
N THR A 48 -0.20 -63.98 -17.05
CA THR A 48 0.97 -64.29 -17.88
C THR A 48 2.11 -64.92 -17.06
N GLY A 49 2.29 -64.48 -15.80
CA GLY A 49 3.37 -64.88 -14.91
C GLY A 49 3.15 -66.14 -14.06
N LYS A 50 2.11 -66.95 -14.33
CA LYS A 50 1.75 -68.14 -13.50
C LYS A 50 1.65 -67.81 -12.00
N GLY A 51 1.02 -66.69 -11.65
CA GLY A 51 0.82 -66.26 -10.26
C GLY A 51 1.97 -65.49 -9.61
N LYS A 52 3.10 -65.29 -10.32
CA LYS A 52 4.19 -64.37 -9.91
C LYS A 52 3.99 -63.00 -10.54
N GLU A 53 4.43 -61.93 -9.86
CA GLU A 53 4.50 -60.60 -10.46
C GLU A 53 5.39 -60.62 -11.71
N ASP A 54 4.95 -59.91 -12.75
CA ASP A 54 5.68 -59.79 -14.01
C ASP A 54 7.00 -59.03 -13.81
N HIS A 55 8.11 -59.63 -14.24
CA HIS A 55 9.44 -59.03 -14.19
C HIS A 55 9.50 -57.66 -14.88
N LEU A 56 8.74 -57.48 -15.97
CA LEU A 56 8.68 -56.21 -16.69
C LEU A 56 8.05 -55.12 -15.83
N ARG A 57 6.94 -55.43 -15.16
CA ARG A 57 6.25 -54.50 -14.26
C ARG A 57 7.15 -54.07 -13.10
N VAL A 58 7.88 -55.03 -12.50
CA VAL A 58 8.85 -54.73 -11.43
C VAL A 58 9.95 -53.80 -11.93
N ARG A 59 10.52 -54.09 -13.11
CA ARG A 59 11.60 -53.27 -13.68
C ARG A 59 11.15 -51.85 -14.01
N VAL A 60 9.95 -51.69 -14.57
CA VAL A 60 9.37 -50.36 -14.87
C VAL A 60 9.11 -49.60 -13.57
N LYS A 61 8.60 -50.27 -12.53
CA LYS A 61 8.38 -49.65 -11.21
C LYS A 61 9.69 -49.15 -10.59
N GLU A 62 10.77 -49.91 -10.70
CA GLU A 62 12.11 -49.48 -10.26
C GLU A 62 12.58 -48.25 -11.03
N MET A 63 12.50 -48.28 -12.36
CA MET A 63 12.91 -47.16 -13.21
C MET A 63 12.09 -45.88 -12.93
N LEU A 64 10.80 -46.02 -12.68
CA LEU A 64 9.94 -44.90 -12.30
C LEU A 64 10.31 -44.33 -10.93
N ASN A 65 10.63 -45.16 -9.94
CA ASN A 65 11.12 -44.68 -8.66
C ASN A 65 12.45 -43.94 -8.80
N GLU A 66 13.38 -44.47 -9.60
CA GLU A 66 14.66 -43.80 -9.89
C GLU A 66 14.45 -42.45 -10.59
N LEU A 67 13.52 -42.39 -11.54
CA LEU A 67 13.15 -41.15 -12.23
C LEU A 67 12.53 -40.13 -11.26
N ILE A 68 11.64 -40.58 -10.36
CA ILE A 68 11.07 -39.71 -9.32
C ILE A 68 12.19 -39.13 -8.47
N GLU A 69 13.09 -39.97 -7.93
CA GLU A 69 14.18 -39.47 -7.09
C GLU A 69 15.11 -38.53 -7.85
N SER A 70 15.52 -38.87 -9.06
CA SER A 70 16.36 -38.01 -9.92
C SER A 70 15.71 -36.65 -10.18
N THR A 71 14.42 -36.65 -10.54
CA THR A 71 13.67 -35.42 -10.81
C THR A 71 13.61 -34.54 -9.56
N PHE A 72 13.27 -35.11 -8.40
CA PHE A 72 13.20 -34.35 -7.16
C PHE A 72 14.58 -33.85 -6.69
N MET A 73 15.66 -34.59 -6.94
CA MET A 73 17.03 -34.09 -6.69
C MET A 73 17.37 -32.87 -7.55
N THR A 74 16.98 -32.85 -8.83
CA THR A 74 17.21 -31.69 -9.72
C THR A 74 16.30 -30.51 -9.37
N VAL A 75 15.06 -30.79 -8.97
CA VAL A 75 14.07 -29.77 -8.62
C VAL A 75 14.43 -29.06 -7.31
N GLN A 76 15.11 -29.72 -6.38
CA GLN A 76 15.53 -29.14 -5.11
C GLN A 76 16.34 -27.84 -5.25
N ASP A 77 17.17 -27.70 -6.28
CA ASP A 77 17.99 -26.50 -6.51
C ASP A 77 17.14 -25.26 -6.89
N ASN A 78 15.92 -25.49 -7.39
CA ASN A 78 15.00 -24.47 -7.88
C ASN A 78 13.83 -24.19 -6.92
N ILE A 79 13.83 -24.81 -5.74
CA ILE A 79 12.81 -24.64 -4.72
C ILE A 79 13.41 -23.93 -3.50
N MET A 80 12.69 -22.95 -2.97
CA MET A 80 12.95 -22.35 -1.68
C MET A 80 11.83 -22.71 -0.71
N ILE A 81 12.17 -23.14 0.49
CA ILE A 81 11.24 -23.45 1.59
C ILE A 81 11.50 -22.43 2.69
N ASN A 82 10.53 -21.55 2.99
CA ASN A 82 10.66 -20.51 4.00
C ASN A 82 11.96 -19.66 3.90
N GLY A 83 12.39 -19.37 2.67
CA GLY A 83 13.61 -18.58 2.40
C GLY A 83 14.92 -19.35 2.48
N PHE A 84 14.90 -20.65 2.77
CA PHE A 84 16.05 -21.53 2.66
C PHE A 84 15.99 -22.33 1.37
N ASP A 85 17.16 -22.68 0.83
CA ASP A 85 17.25 -23.62 -0.28
C ASP A 85 16.72 -25.00 0.16
N ALA A 86 15.98 -25.69 -0.72
CA ALA A 86 15.30 -26.93 -0.33
C ALA A 86 16.27 -28.01 0.17
N LYS A 87 17.51 -28.06 -0.35
CA LYS A 87 18.54 -28.99 0.13
C LYS A 87 18.87 -28.79 1.60
N THR A 88 19.08 -27.53 2.00
CA THR A 88 19.39 -27.15 3.39
C THR A 88 18.18 -27.37 4.30
N ALA A 89 16.98 -26.99 3.84
CA ALA A 89 15.75 -27.14 4.61
C ALA A 89 15.41 -28.62 4.88
N LEU A 90 15.71 -29.53 3.94
CA LEU A 90 15.47 -30.97 4.09
C LEU A 90 16.52 -31.66 4.97
N GLN A 91 17.75 -31.13 5.07
CA GLN A 91 18.79 -31.67 5.96
C GLN A 91 18.50 -31.32 7.42
N ASP A 92 18.05 -30.10 7.70
CA ASP A 92 17.72 -29.62 9.05
C ASP A 92 16.25 -29.20 9.17
N PRO A 93 15.30 -30.15 9.21
CA PRO A 93 13.86 -29.87 9.21
C PRO A 93 13.40 -29.07 10.44
N LYS A 94 14.14 -29.15 11.56
CA LYS A 94 13.82 -28.40 12.77
C LYS A 94 14.00 -26.89 12.61
N ASN A 95 14.94 -26.45 11.78
CA ASN A 95 15.22 -25.02 11.59
C ASN A 95 14.23 -24.39 10.62
N SER A 96 13.84 -25.13 9.58
CA SER A 96 12.87 -24.71 8.56
C SER A 96 11.42 -24.71 9.08
N ASP A 97 11.07 -25.59 10.02
CA ASP A 97 9.75 -25.60 10.68
C ASP A 97 9.63 -24.58 11.83
N GLN A 98 10.74 -24.05 12.36
CA GLN A 98 10.73 -23.03 13.43
C GLN A 98 10.52 -21.61 12.91
N ILE A 99 10.70 -21.38 11.61
CA ILE A 99 10.58 -20.06 11.00
C ILE A 99 9.18 -19.92 10.43
N GLU A 100 8.49 -18.87 10.89
CA GLU A 100 7.15 -18.55 10.40
C GLU A 100 7.16 -18.31 8.88
N PRO A 101 6.10 -18.73 8.17
CA PRO A 101 5.99 -18.55 6.73
C PRO A 101 6.01 -17.06 6.38
N PHE A 102 6.61 -16.74 5.22
CA PHE A 102 6.75 -15.36 4.80
C PHE A 102 5.41 -14.77 4.32
N ASP A 103 4.84 -13.84 5.09
CA ASP A 103 3.57 -13.19 4.74
C ASP A 103 3.78 -12.10 3.65
N LEU A 104 3.43 -12.45 2.41
CA LEU A 104 3.46 -11.55 1.26
C LEU A 104 2.49 -10.36 1.41
N ALA A 105 1.34 -10.56 2.05
CA ALA A 105 0.37 -9.49 2.27
C ALA A 105 0.94 -8.47 3.26
N LEU A 106 1.55 -8.94 4.34
CA LEU A 106 2.24 -8.07 5.31
C LEU A 106 3.39 -7.31 4.66
N ARG A 107 4.22 -7.97 3.83
CA ARG A 107 5.27 -7.30 3.06
C ARG A 107 4.71 -6.18 2.19
N SER A 108 3.64 -6.45 1.44
CA SER A 108 3.02 -5.45 0.58
C SER A 108 2.51 -4.25 1.37
N LYS A 109 1.96 -4.49 2.56
CA LYS A 109 1.50 -3.46 3.49
C LYS A 109 2.66 -2.64 4.06
N VAL A 110 3.77 -3.29 4.44
CA VAL A 110 4.99 -2.60 4.89
C VAL A 110 5.54 -1.71 3.77
N GLN A 111 5.55 -2.20 2.53
CA GLN A 111 5.98 -1.41 1.38
C GLN A 111 5.07 -0.20 1.14
N GLN A 112 3.74 -0.38 1.25
CA GLN A 112 2.78 0.73 1.12
C GLN A 112 3.00 1.79 2.21
N LEU A 113 3.12 1.36 3.47
CA LEU A 113 3.42 2.25 4.60
C LEU A 113 4.73 3.01 4.40
N PHE A 114 5.75 2.37 3.84
CA PHE A 114 7.01 3.02 3.54
C PHE A 114 6.83 4.12 2.48
N ASN A 115 6.12 3.83 1.39
CA ASN A 115 5.83 4.81 0.35
C ASN A 115 4.98 5.99 0.90
N ASP A 116 4.00 5.71 1.77
CA ASP A 116 3.18 6.74 2.41
C ASP A 116 4.00 7.68 3.29
N VAL A 117 5.01 7.14 4.00
CA VAL A 117 5.95 7.92 4.81
C VAL A 117 6.81 8.81 3.92
N GLU A 118 7.35 8.29 2.82
CA GLU A 118 8.12 9.08 1.86
C GLU A 118 7.29 10.23 1.27
N ASP A 119 6.05 9.95 0.86
CA ASP A 119 5.13 10.95 0.34
C ASP A 119 4.79 12.02 1.37
N ALA A 120 4.55 11.63 2.62
CA ALA A 120 4.34 12.57 3.72
C ALA A 120 5.57 13.46 3.93
N GLN A 121 6.77 12.89 3.90
CA GLN A 121 8.02 13.63 4.06
C GLN A 121 8.25 14.63 2.92
N VAL A 122 7.95 14.24 1.67
CA VAL A 122 8.00 15.14 0.51
C VAL A 122 6.98 16.27 0.65
N ARG A 123 5.74 15.99 1.10
CA ARG A 123 4.72 17.02 1.35
C ARG A 123 5.17 18.02 2.42
N VAL A 124 5.73 17.54 3.53
CA VAL A 124 6.24 18.42 4.59
C VAL A 124 7.38 19.30 4.07
N ALA A 125 8.31 18.74 3.29
CA ALA A 125 9.38 19.52 2.68
C ALA A 125 8.83 20.59 1.72
N LYS A 126 7.83 20.26 0.91
CA LYS A 126 7.13 21.23 0.05
C LYS A 126 6.46 22.32 0.87
N TYR A 127 5.73 21.98 1.93
CA TYR A 127 5.06 22.98 2.76
C TYR A 127 6.04 23.93 3.43
N ARG A 128 7.15 23.41 3.98
CA ARG A 128 8.21 24.25 4.57
C ARG A 128 8.81 25.23 3.55
N LYS A 129 8.89 24.84 2.28
CA LYS A 129 9.45 25.69 1.22
C LYS A 129 8.46 26.72 0.66
N TYR A 130 7.24 26.30 0.35
CA TYR A 130 6.30 27.12 -0.44
C TYR A 130 5.31 27.92 0.41
N VAL A 131 4.89 27.39 1.57
CA VAL A 131 3.86 28.05 2.40
C VAL A 131 4.33 29.40 2.94
N PRO A 132 5.55 29.56 3.48
CA PRO A 132 6.00 30.86 3.99
C PRO A 132 6.03 31.94 2.90
N VAL A 133 6.54 31.62 1.71
CA VAL A 133 6.62 32.55 0.57
C VAL A 133 5.24 32.94 0.07
N GLN A 134 4.31 31.99 -0.02
CA GLN A 134 2.93 32.28 -0.41
C GLN A 134 2.23 33.16 0.63
N TYR A 135 2.42 32.90 1.91
CA TYR A 135 1.83 33.70 2.98
C TYR A 135 2.40 35.12 2.99
N GLU A 136 3.71 35.29 2.85
CA GLU A 136 4.36 36.60 2.79
C GLU A 136 3.87 37.43 1.61
N SER A 137 3.78 36.85 0.41
CA SER A 137 3.26 37.54 -0.77
C SER A 137 1.78 37.88 -0.63
N ALA A 138 0.93 36.99 -0.13
CA ALA A 138 -0.48 37.28 0.12
C ALA A 138 -0.66 38.37 1.18
N PHE A 139 0.11 38.31 2.27
CA PHE A 139 0.05 39.27 3.36
C PHE A 139 0.52 40.66 2.92
N SER A 140 1.67 40.76 2.26
CA SER A 140 2.17 42.02 1.72
C SER A 140 1.21 42.64 0.70
N ASN A 141 0.58 41.84 -0.17
CA ASN A 141 -0.46 42.33 -1.09
C ASN A 141 -1.66 42.94 -0.34
N SER A 142 -2.18 42.24 0.68
CA SER A 142 -3.32 42.74 1.48
C SER A 142 -2.98 44.02 2.27
N LEU A 143 -1.75 44.12 2.78
CA LEU A 143 -1.27 45.34 3.45
C LEU A 143 -1.14 46.50 2.47
N ASN A 144 -0.57 46.26 1.29
CA ASN A 144 -0.44 47.28 0.25
C ASN A 144 -1.82 47.78 -0.20
N GLU A 145 -2.82 46.90 -0.34
CA GLU A 145 -4.19 47.28 -0.64
C GLU A 145 -4.76 48.22 0.44
N GLN A 146 -4.63 47.86 1.72
CA GLN A 146 -5.06 48.73 2.84
C GLN A 146 -4.33 50.06 2.86
N LEU A 147 -3.02 50.06 2.65
CA LEU A 147 -2.23 51.30 2.57
C LEU A 147 -2.71 52.18 1.41
N THR A 148 -2.98 51.62 0.24
CA THR A 148 -3.52 52.40 -0.89
C THR A 148 -4.92 52.93 -0.61
N ALA A 149 -5.77 52.18 0.11
CA ALA A 149 -7.09 52.65 0.52
C ALA A 149 -7.00 53.82 1.52
N LEU A 150 -6.10 53.71 2.51
CA LEU A 150 -5.83 54.80 3.45
C LEU A 150 -5.23 56.03 2.77
N GLN A 151 -4.32 55.83 1.81
CA GLN A 151 -3.75 56.92 1.04
C GLN A 151 -4.82 57.64 0.21
N LYS A 152 -5.74 56.90 -0.44
CA LYS A 152 -6.89 57.50 -1.14
C LYS A 152 -7.79 58.33 -0.22
N ILE A 153 -7.99 57.89 1.03
CA ILE A 153 -8.76 58.64 2.03
C ILE A 153 -8.00 59.92 2.42
N LYS A 154 -6.69 59.83 2.64
CA LYS A 154 -5.83 60.97 2.98
C LYS A 154 -5.75 62.01 1.85
N ASP A 155 -5.66 61.54 0.61
CA ASP A 155 -5.54 62.38 -0.58
C ASP A 155 -6.90 62.88 -1.09
N SER A 156 -8.02 62.40 -0.52
CA SER A 156 -9.33 62.99 -0.76
C SER A 156 -9.34 64.40 -0.13
N PRO A 157 -9.65 65.46 -0.91
CA PRO A 157 -9.57 66.82 -0.42
C PRO A 157 -10.58 67.00 0.71
N THR A 158 -10.08 67.36 1.90
CA THR A 158 -10.86 67.96 2.96
C THR A 158 -11.61 69.15 2.36
N VAL A 159 -12.93 69.03 2.24
CA VAL A 159 -13.80 70.14 1.86
C VAL A 159 -13.57 71.27 2.85
N ASP A 160 -13.17 72.41 2.29
CA ASP A 160 -12.91 73.72 2.88
C ASP A 160 -13.44 73.98 4.30
N GLU A 161 -12.52 74.25 5.23
CA GLU A 161 -12.76 75.01 6.46
C GLU A 161 -13.12 76.46 6.11
N SER A 162 -14.36 76.72 5.72
CA SER A 162 -14.94 78.06 5.82
C SER A 162 -16.47 78.01 5.95
N ASN A 163 -16.96 77.79 7.17
CA ASN A 163 -18.26 78.32 7.57
C ASN A 163 -18.33 78.54 9.09
N PRO A 164 -18.71 79.74 9.56
CA PRO A 164 -18.75 80.06 10.97
C PRO A 164 -19.93 79.35 11.66
N VAL A 165 -19.65 78.93 12.89
CA VAL A 165 -20.54 78.28 13.85
C VAL A 165 -21.87 79.01 14.00
N ASN A 166 -22.97 78.37 13.58
CA ASN A 166 -24.31 78.58 14.14
C ASN A 166 -25.26 77.42 13.75
N ASP A 167 -25.44 76.45 14.62
CA ASP A 167 -26.75 76.05 15.19
C ASP A 167 -26.61 74.75 15.98
N PHE A 168 -27.26 74.72 17.13
CA PHE A 168 -27.47 73.52 17.91
C PHE A 168 -28.38 72.56 17.13
N GLN A 169 -27.80 71.55 16.49
CA GLN A 169 -28.53 70.35 16.08
C GLN A 169 -28.04 69.15 16.87
N GLU A 170 -29.00 68.57 17.58
CA GLU A 170 -28.96 67.25 18.22
C GLU A 170 -28.50 66.23 17.18
N ASN A 171 -27.24 65.80 17.26
CA ASN A 171 -26.68 64.82 16.34
C ASN A 171 -27.26 63.44 16.69
N ASP A 172 -28.31 63.06 15.96
CA ASP A 172 -28.57 61.66 15.65
C ASP A 172 -27.26 61.05 15.12
N GLY A 173 -26.87 59.91 15.67
CA GLY A 173 -25.66 59.17 15.25
C GLY A 173 -25.68 58.86 13.74
N PRO A 174 -24.53 58.47 13.17
CA PRO A 174 -24.44 58.17 11.74
C PRO A 174 -25.57 57.20 11.33
N PRO A 175 -26.27 57.45 10.21
CA PRO A 175 -27.39 56.63 9.81
C PRO A 175 -26.94 55.17 9.79
N ILE A 176 -27.55 54.36 10.64
CA ILE A 176 -27.29 52.92 10.68
C ILE A 176 -27.69 52.42 9.29
N ASP A 177 -26.70 52.00 8.52
CA ASP A 177 -26.90 51.31 7.24
C ASP A 177 -27.61 49.98 7.54
N VAL A 178 -28.95 50.04 7.56
CA VAL A 178 -29.84 48.96 7.97
C VAL A 178 -29.58 47.72 7.10
N ASP A 179 -29.28 47.92 5.82
CA ASP A 179 -28.98 46.85 4.88
C ASP A 179 -27.71 46.10 5.29
N ARG A 180 -26.67 46.82 5.72
CA ARG A 180 -25.43 46.22 6.21
C ARG A 180 -25.65 45.48 7.53
N TYR A 181 -26.48 46.03 8.42
CA TYR A 181 -26.85 45.38 9.67
C TYR A 181 -27.62 44.07 9.42
N GLU A 182 -28.62 44.08 8.52
CA GLU A 182 -29.37 42.90 8.12
C GLU A 182 -28.48 41.83 7.47
N GLN A 183 -27.57 42.23 6.58
CA GLN A 183 -26.61 41.31 5.97
C GLN A 183 -25.68 40.65 7.00
N THR A 184 -25.23 41.37 8.02
CA THR A 184 -24.37 40.80 9.06
C THR A 184 -25.12 39.82 9.96
N ILE A 185 -26.37 40.13 10.33
CA ILE A 185 -27.23 39.19 11.06
C ILE A 185 -27.47 37.92 10.25
N ALA A 186 -27.77 38.04 8.95
CA ALA A 186 -27.99 36.90 8.08
C ALA A 186 -26.76 35.99 7.98
N LYS A 187 -25.56 36.59 7.87
CA LYS A 187 -24.28 35.85 7.85
C LYS A 187 -24.02 35.13 9.17
N ILE A 188 -24.26 35.78 10.32
CA ILE A 188 -24.09 35.15 11.64
C ILE A 188 -25.08 34.00 11.83
N ALA A 189 -26.34 34.17 11.41
CA ALA A 189 -27.35 33.11 11.46
C ALA A 189 -26.96 31.90 10.60
N PHE A 190 -26.43 32.13 9.40
CA PHE A 190 -25.91 31.09 8.53
C PHE A 190 -24.73 30.34 9.16
N LEU A 191 -23.78 31.08 9.75
CA LEU A 191 -22.61 30.49 10.41
C LEU A 191 -23.03 29.63 11.61
N LYS A 192 -23.94 30.14 12.45
CA LYS A 192 -24.51 29.41 13.60
C LYS A 192 -25.16 28.08 13.20
N LYS A 193 -25.79 28.02 12.01
CA LYS A 193 -26.41 26.79 11.49
C LYS A 193 -25.39 25.77 10.99
N ASN A 194 -24.24 26.23 10.47
CA ASN A 194 -23.27 25.37 9.81
C ASN A 194 -22.10 24.96 10.70
N ILE A 195 -21.75 25.73 11.74
CA ILE A 195 -20.71 25.37 12.71
C ILE A 195 -20.95 23.97 13.32
N PRO A 196 -22.16 23.63 13.83
CA PRO A 196 -22.42 22.31 14.41
C PRO A 196 -22.26 21.15 13.41
N LYS A 197 -22.52 21.41 12.11
CA LYS A 197 -22.36 20.40 11.06
C LYS A 197 -20.90 20.14 10.74
N VAL A 198 -20.09 21.20 10.69
CA VAL A 198 -18.65 21.09 10.45
C VAL A 198 -17.96 20.43 11.63
N THR A 199 -18.33 20.78 12.87
CA THR A 199 -17.80 20.10 14.07
C THR A 199 -18.17 18.62 14.08
N ALA A 200 -19.42 18.26 13.76
CA ALA A 200 -19.83 16.86 13.66
C ALA A 200 -19.12 16.08 12.55
N GLN A 201 -18.79 16.74 11.42
CA GLN A 201 -17.98 16.13 10.37
C GLN A 201 -16.54 15.90 10.83
N LEU A 202 -15.94 16.86 11.54
CA LEU A 202 -14.59 16.73 12.08
C LEU A 202 -14.50 15.63 13.15
N GLU A 203 -15.46 15.56 14.07
CA GLU A 203 -15.56 14.51 15.08
C GLU A 203 -15.76 13.11 14.48
N LYS A 204 -16.32 13.01 13.27
CA LYS A 204 -16.50 11.73 12.57
C LYS A 204 -15.26 11.29 11.79
N THR A 205 -14.36 12.20 11.47
CA THR A 205 -13.11 11.94 10.73
C THR A 205 -11.89 11.74 11.62
N LEU A 206 -12.01 12.07 12.90
CA LEU A 206 -11.07 11.73 13.98
C LEU A 206 -11.42 10.37 14.58
#